data_AF-B4MWQ8-F1
#
_entry.id   AF-B4MWQ8-F1
#
_cell.length_a   1.000
_cell.length_b   1.000
_cell.length_c   1.000
_cell.angle_alpha   90.00
_cell.angle_beta   90.00
_cell.angle_gamma   90.00
#
_symmetry.space_group_name_H-M   'P 1'
#
loop_
_entity.id
_entity.type
_entity.pdbx_description
1 polymer ?
#
loop_
_entity_poly.entity_id
_entity_poly.type
_entity_poly.pdbx_seq_one_letter_code
_entity_poly.pdbx_strand_id
1 'polypeptide(L)'
;MYRSTSTDSLASIASSSSEDEDEPMNEDDYTTDPGYLNFLREFRSRNADLHRLEAIQRAPKYWLALTPGNKALYRSLENIIAVRSANDCDGDTGGMCCPQKKKKPACPKKKRPACAKKRKPACPKKPACPKKRKPACRRKPKPRCGKRRKKCSKPGPVTNNGYLNFVRTYRRKHCNLKPKDLIMKAARAWCRLPENKKDRYRRMACKVSTSKRSKHRRVCQGTQ
;
A
#
# COMPACT_ATOMS: atom_id res chain seq x y z
N MET A 1 70.95 48.49 -2.83
CA MET A 1 71.23 47.05 -2.78
C MET A 1 70.68 46.50 -1.47
N TYR A 2 69.53 45.81 -1.48
CA TYR A 2 69.01 45.10 -0.32
C TYR A 2 68.73 43.66 -0.75
N ARG A 3 69.57 42.74 -0.27
CA ARG A 3 69.33 41.30 -0.25
C ARG A 3 69.17 40.91 1.21
N SER A 4 68.08 40.24 1.54
CA SER A 4 68.15 38.91 2.15
C SER A 4 66.74 38.35 2.27
N THR A 5 66.53 37.27 1.53
CA THR A 5 65.33 36.45 1.44
C THR A 5 65.23 35.58 2.68
N SER A 6 64.11 35.68 3.40
CA SER A 6 63.77 34.81 4.52
C SER A 6 63.23 33.49 3.97
N THR A 7 64.06 32.48 3.93
CA THR A 7 63.66 31.08 3.81
C THR A 7 63.67 30.50 5.21
N ASP A 8 62.51 30.14 5.76
CA ASP A 8 62.34 28.86 6.46
C ASP A 8 60.93 28.70 7.03
N SER A 9 60.56 27.44 7.18
CA SER A 9 59.38 26.92 7.88
C SER A 9 58.19 26.50 7.01
N LEU A 10 58.45 25.53 6.12
CA LEU A 10 57.45 24.52 5.76
C LEU A 10 57.62 23.35 6.73
N ALA A 11 57.03 23.46 7.91
CA ALA A 11 56.87 22.35 8.82
C ALA A 11 55.94 21.32 8.19
N SER A 12 56.48 20.11 8.01
CA SER A 12 55.82 18.86 7.64
C SER A 12 54.44 18.70 8.25
N ILE A 13 53.40 18.87 7.43
CA ILE A 13 52.08 18.32 7.73
C ILE A 13 52.18 16.85 7.37
N ALA A 14 52.47 16.01 8.37
CA ALA A 14 52.32 14.57 8.26
C ALA A 14 50.86 14.28 7.91
N SER A 15 50.63 13.81 6.69
CA SER A 15 49.38 13.17 6.28
C SER A 15 49.15 11.96 7.18
N SER A 16 48.39 12.17 8.25
CA SER A 16 47.77 11.11 9.02
C SER A 16 46.62 10.56 8.19
N SER A 17 46.95 9.61 7.30
CA SER A 17 45.96 8.72 6.69
C SER A 17 45.40 7.84 7.81
N SER A 18 44.35 8.30 8.48
CA SER A 18 43.49 7.39 9.22
C SER A 18 42.69 6.63 8.16
N GLU A 19 43.06 5.38 7.97
CA GLU A 19 42.20 4.38 7.36
C GLU A 19 41.07 4.10 8.36
N ASP A 20 40.19 5.09 8.52
CA ASP A 20 38.86 4.87 9.09
C ASP A 20 38.14 4.01 8.05
N GLU A 21 38.21 2.70 8.26
CA GLU A 21 37.35 1.72 7.64
C GLU A 21 35.90 2.18 7.91
N ASP A 22 35.34 2.93 6.96
CA ASP A 22 33.94 3.30 6.87
C ASP A 22 33.13 2.00 6.94
N GLU A 23 32.77 1.59 8.16
CA GLU A 23 31.78 0.56 8.43
C GLU A 23 30.59 0.86 7.50
N PRO A 24 30.29 -0.03 6.52
CA PRO A 24 29.34 0.27 5.48
C PRO A 24 28.01 0.56 6.14
N MET A 25 27.63 1.86 6.16
CA MET A 25 26.34 2.29 6.67
C MET A 25 25.29 1.36 6.08
N ASN A 26 24.55 0.69 6.97
CA ASN A 26 23.53 -0.30 6.61
C ASN A 26 22.69 0.27 5.45
N GLU A 27 22.81 -0.37 4.29
CA GLU A 27 22.25 0.09 3.01
C GLU A 27 20.72 0.26 3.05
N ASP A 28 20.09 -0.21 4.12
CA ASP A 28 18.64 -0.19 4.30
C ASP A 28 18.10 1.11 4.94
N ASP A 29 18.92 1.94 5.62
CA ASP A 29 18.38 3.00 6.49
C ASP A 29 17.84 4.22 5.69
N TYR A 30 18.52 4.60 4.61
CA TYR A 30 18.13 5.77 3.82
C TYR A 30 16.82 5.57 3.03
N THR A 31 16.33 4.34 2.89
CA THR A 31 15.05 4.06 2.24
C THR A 31 13.85 4.58 3.04
N THR A 32 14.05 4.81 4.34
CA THR A 32 13.04 5.38 5.25
C THR A 32 13.19 6.88 5.44
N ASP A 33 14.28 7.49 4.96
CA ASP A 33 14.50 8.94 5.05
C ASP A 33 13.47 9.69 4.18
N PRO A 34 12.60 10.52 4.78
CA PRO A 34 11.64 11.32 4.03
C PRO A 34 12.30 12.22 2.96
N GLY A 35 13.50 12.73 3.24
CA GLY A 35 14.27 13.52 2.28
C GLY A 35 14.61 12.72 1.02
N TYR A 36 14.97 11.45 1.18
CA TYR A 36 15.27 10.58 0.04
C TYR A 36 14.05 10.33 -0.84
N LEU A 37 12.85 10.17 -0.25
CA LEU A 37 11.62 9.99 -1.01
C LEU A 37 11.25 11.25 -1.82
N ASN A 38 11.51 12.44 -1.29
CA ASN A 38 11.34 13.70 -2.00
C ASN A 38 12.33 13.83 -3.16
N PHE A 39 13.60 13.52 -2.90
CA PHE A 39 14.63 13.46 -3.95
C PHE A 39 14.25 12.46 -5.04
N LEU A 40 13.82 11.25 -4.70
CA LEU A 40 13.45 10.22 -5.67
C LEU A 40 12.28 10.67 -6.58
N ARG A 41 11.37 11.50 -6.05
CA ARG A 41 10.28 12.08 -6.82
C ARG A 41 10.79 13.09 -7.85
N GLU A 42 11.67 14.00 -7.44
CA GLU A 42 12.27 14.98 -8.34
C GLU A 42 13.22 14.33 -9.35
N PHE A 43 14.05 13.40 -8.91
CA PHE A 43 14.97 12.62 -9.73
C PHE A 43 14.25 11.93 -10.88
N ARG A 44 13.09 11.30 -10.60
CA ARG A 44 12.24 10.70 -11.64
C ARG A 44 11.57 11.71 -12.56
N SER A 45 11.30 12.93 -12.08
CA SER A 45 10.74 13.99 -12.91
C SER A 45 11.78 14.56 -13.88
N ARG A 46 13.03 14.68 -13.45
CA ARG A 46 14.15 15.15 -14.27
C ARG A 46 14.61 14.07 -15.26
N ASN A 47 14.52 12.81 -14.86
CA ASN A 47 14.90 11.65 -15.67
C ASN A 47 13.66 10.89 -16.16
N ALA A 48 12.79 11.58 -16.91
CA ALA A 48 11.52 11.02 -17.37
C ALA A 48 11.68 9.97 -18.49
N ASP A 49 12.84 9.96 -19.14
CA ASP A 49 13.30 9.02 -20.16
C ASP A 49 13.77 7.68 -19.57
N LEU A 50 14.30 7.69 -18.35
CA LEU A 50 14.74 6.49 -17.64
C LEU A 50 13.55 5.62 -17.20
N HIS A 51 13.68 4.31 -17.41
CA HIS A 51 12.66 3.36 -16.95
C HIS A 51 12.57 3.39 -15.42
N ARG A 52 11.34 3.29 -14.87
CA ARG A 52 11.08 3.46 -13.43
C ARG A 52 12.00 2.61 -12.53
N LEU A 53 12.27 1.36 -12.91
CA LEU A 53 13.14 0.47 -12.11
C LEU A 53 14.60 0.91 -12.16
N GLU A 54 15.07 1.38 -13.30
CA GLU A 54 16.43 1.87 -13.47
C GLU A 54 16.64 3.18 -12.68
N ALA A 55 15.64 4.05 -12.64
CA ALA A 55 15.66 5.23 -11.79
C ALA A 55 15.76 4.88 -10.29
N ILE A 56 15.06 3.82 -9.84
CA ILE A 56 15.13 3.34 -8.45
C ILE A 56 16.52 2.76 -8.13
N GLN A 57 17.14 2.06 -9.08
CA GLN A 57 18.47 1.48 -8.90
C GLN A 57 19.59 2.54 -8.91
N ARG A 58 19.46 3.58 -9.74
CA ARG A 58 20.48 4.64 -9.84
C ARG A 58 20.35 5.70 -8.75
N ALA A 59 19.14 6.00 -8.27
CA ALA A 59 18.89 7.08 -7.32
C ALA A 59 19.71 7.01 -6.01
N PRO A 60 19.93 5.85 -5.36
CA PRO A 60 20.75 5.77 -4.16
C PRO A 60 22.17 6.31 -4.36
N LYS A 61 22.81 5.97 -5.50
CA LYS A 61 24.16 6.44 -5.81
C LYS A 61 24.24 7.96 -5.89
N TYR A 62 23.26 8.60 -6.53
CA TYR A 62 23.19 10.06 -6.59
C TYR A 62 22.87 10.66 -5.22
N TRP A 63 21.94 10.06 -4.46
CA TRP A 63 21.60 10.52 -3.11
C TRP A 63 22.81 10.48 -2.18
N LEU A 64 23.60 9.41 -2.20
CA LEU A 64 24.81 9.31 -1.40
C LEU A 64 25.82 10.39 -1.77
N ALA A 65 25.99 10.68 -3.07
CA ALA A 65 26.86 11.73 -3.59
C ALA A 65 26.38 13.17 -3.31
N LEU A 66 25.14 13.39 -2.86
CA LEU A 66 24.67 14.73 -2.49
C LEU A 66 25.36 15.22 -1.20
N THR A 67 25.71 16.50 -1.19
CA THR A 67 26.21 17.18 0.01
C THR A 67 25.14 17.20 1.12
N PRO A 68 25.54 17.22 2.41
CA PRO A 68 24.59 17.29 3.53
C PRO A 68 23.64 18.49 3.46
N GLY A 69 24.12 19.65 2.99
CA GLY A 69 23.29 20.85 2.78
C GLY A 69 22.18 20.64 1.76
N ASN A 70 22.48 19.95 0.65
CA ASN A 70 21.46 19.61 -0.35
C ASN A 70 20.46 18.57 0.19
N LYS A 71 20.94 17.57 0.95
CA LYS A 71 20.05 16.60 1.62
C LYS A 71 19.08 17.31 2.57
N ALA A 72 19.53 18.33 3.29
CA ALA A 72 18.68 19.13 4.19
C ALA A 72 17.55 19.87 3.46
N LEU A 73 17.78 20.35 2.22
CA LEU A 73 16.73 20.97 1.39
C LEU A 73 15.59 19.99 1.10
N TYR A 74 15.92 18.73 0.79
CA TYR A 74 14.91 17.71 0.52
C TYR A 74 14.13 17.27 1.78
N ARG A 75 14.76 17.35 2.95
CA ARG A 75 14.11 17.11 4.25
C ARG A 75 13.17 18.27 4.63
N SER A 76 13.56 19.52 4.39
CA SER A 76 12.74 20.70 4.72
C SER A 76 11.54 20.90 3.79
N LEU A 77 11.59 20.33 2.58
CA LEU A 77 10.51 20.36 1.58
C LEU A 77 9.21 19.63 2.02
N GLU A 78 9.26 18.81 3.07
CA GLU A 78 8.07 18.14 3.62
C GLU A 78 7.01 19.12 4.14
N ASN A 79 7.42 20.29 4.61
CA ASN A 79 6.49 21.31 5.09
C ASN A 79 5.60 21.89 3.98
N ILE A 80 6.01 21.83 2.71
CA ILE A 80 5.24 22.46 1.61
C ILE A 80 4.22 21.48 1.00
N ILE A 81 4.53 20.18 0.94
CA ILE A 81 3.64 19.18 0.36
C ILE A 81 2.61 18.68 1.39
N ALA A 82 2.98 18.56 2.67
CA ALA A 82 2.04 18.23 3.75
C ALA A 82 0.96 19.31 3.94
N VAL A 83 1.32 20.59 3.82
CA VAL A 83 0.37 21.72 3.91
C VAL A 83 -0.64 21.71 2.76
N ARG A 84 -0.24 21.32 1.54
CA ARG A 84 -1.20 21.11 0.44
C ARG A 84 -2.16 19.95 0.69
N SER A 85 -1.73 18.89 1.36
CA SER A 85 -2.60 17.76 1.67
C SER A 85 -3.49 18.01 2.89
N ALA A 86 -3.11 18.90 3.80
CA ALA A 86 -3.92 19.32 4.94
C ALA A 86 -5.00 20.34 4.55
N ASN A 87 -4.70 21.25 3.62
CA ASN A 87 -5.65 22.29 3.18
C ASN A 87 -6.83 21.76 2.33
N ASP A 88 -6.82 20.49 1.93
CA ASP A 88 -7.97 19.82 1.27
C ASP A 88 -8.93 19.14 2.28
N CYS A 89 -8.73 19.32 3.59
CA CYS A 89 -9.52 18.64 4.64
C CYS A 89 -10.54 19.52 5.39
N ASP A 90 -10.45 20.85 5.32
CA ASP A 90 -11.20 21.76 6.21
C ASP A 90 -12.26 22.61 5.48
N GLY A 91 -13.03 21.98 4.60
CA GLY A 91 -14.23 22.56 3.98
C GLY A 91 -15.53 22.00 4.55
N ASP A 92 -15.71 22.02 5.88
CA ASP A 92 -17.00 21.78 6.54
C ASP A 92 -17.79 23.09 6.64
N THR A 93 -18.38 23.50 5.52
CA THR A 93 -19.53 24.42 5.53
C THR A 93 -20.67 23.74 4.81
N GLY A 94 -21.67 23.34 5.60
CA GLY A 94 -22.93 22.81 5.09
C GLY A 94 -23.62 23.83 4.17
N GLY A 95 -24.24 23.34 3.10
CA GLY A 95 -25.02 24.19 2.22
C GLY A 95 -25.20 23.59 0.84
N MET A 96 -26.37 23.01 0.64
CA MET A 96 -27.21 23.12 -0.56
C MET A 96 -26.58 23.14 -1.98
N CYS A 97 -27.17 22.30 -2.83
CA CYS A 97 -27.06 22.28 -4.29
C CYS A 97 -25.71 21.78 -4.85
N CYS A 98 -25.66 20.51 -5.22
CA CYS A 98 -24.80 20.08 -6.33
C CYS A 98 -25.22 20.86 -7.58
N PRO A 99 -24.42 21.81 -8.12
CA PRO A 99 -24.62 22.24 -9.48
C PRO A 99 -24.38 21.00 -10.35
N GLN A 100 -25.31 20.75 -11.27
CA GLN A 100 -25.23 19.64 -12.19
C GLN A 100 -23.85 19.65 -12.86
N LYS A 101 -23.09 18.57 -12.66
CA LYS A 101 -21.83 18.35 -13.36
C LYS A 101 -22.15 18.34 -14.85
N LYS A 102 -21.84 19.46 -15.53
CA LYS A 102 -21.83 19.52 -16.99
C LYS A 102 -21.01 18.33 -17.48
N LYS A 103 -21.66 17.48 -18.27
CA LYS A 103 -21.05 16.30 -18.87
C LYS A 103 -19.81 16.76 -19.64
N LYS A 104 -18.62 16.34 -19.20
CA LYS A 104 -17.40 16.50 -20.00
C LYS A 104 -17.65 15.87 -21.37
N PRO A 105 -17.25 16.49 -22.50
CA PRO A 105 -17.34 15.86 -23.80
C PRO A 105 -16.58 14.53 -23.74
N ALA A 106 -17.20 13.48 -24.27
CA ALA A 106 -16.62 12.15 -24.31
C ALA A 106 -15.22 12.24 -24.93
N CYS A 107 -14.18 11.90 -24.16
CA CYS A 107 -12.86 11.70 -24.73
C CYS A 107 -12.99 10.70 -25.88
N PRO A 108 -12.47 11.01 -27.09
CA PRO A 108 -12.49 10.07 -28.19
C PRO A 108 -11.77 8.81 -27.71
N LYS A 109 -12.49 7.68 -27.72
CA LYS A 109 -11.92 6.37 -27.41
C LYS A 109 -10.77 6.14 -28.40
N LYS A 110 -9.53 6.40 -27.98
CA LYS A 110 -8.34 5.96 -28.73
C LYS A 110 -8.49 4.45 -28.89
N LYS A 111 -8.73 4.00 -30.13
CA LYS A 111 -8.69 2.59 -30.51
C LYS A 111 -7.31 2.09 -30.09
N ARG A 112 -7.23 1.30 -29.01
CA ARG A 112 -5.99 0.61 -28.67
C ARG A 112 -5.61 -0.20 -29.90
N PRO A 113 -4.40 -0.07 -30.47
CA PRO A 113 -3.95 -1.01 -31.48
C PRO A 113 -4.04 -2.39 -30.86
N ALA A 114 -4.71 -3.31 -31.55
CA ALA A 114 -4.82 -4.69 -31.13
C ALA A 114 -3.40 -5.23 -31.00
N CYS A 115 -2.90 -5.33 -29.77
CA CYS A 115 -1.68 -6.05 -29.47
C CYS A 115 -1.91 -7.49 -29.92
N ALA A 116 -1.37 -7.83 -31.09
CA ALA A 116 -1.34 -9.17 -31.65
C ALA A 116 -0.59 -10.06 -30.66
N LYS A 117 -1.32 -10.69 -29.75
CA LYS A 117 -0.78 -11.75 -28.91
C LYS A 117 -0.35 -12.86 -29.87
N LYS A 118 0.95 -12.96 -30.11
CA LYS A 118 1.58 -14.13 -30.74
C LYS A 118 1.07 -15.36 -29.99
N ARG A 119 0.18 -16.12 -30.63
CA ARG A 119 -0.37 -17.36 -30.10
C ARG A 119 0.81 -18.33 -30.04
N LYS A 120 1.09 -18.87 -28.86
CA LYS A 120 2.06 -19.97 -28.70
C LYS A 120 1.65 -21.12 -29.63
N PRO A 121 2.59 -21.84 -30.28
CA PRO A 121 2.27 -23.00 -31.10
C PRO A 121 1.50 -24.02 -30.27
N ALA A 122 0.43 -24.53 -30.85
CA ALA A 122 -0.48 -25.47 -30.20
C ALA A 122 0.26 -26.76 -29.84
N CYS A 123 0.24 -27.14 -28.57
CA CYS A 123 0.60 -28.50 -28.19
C CYS A 123 -0.29 -29.50 -28.95
N PRO A 124 0.26 -30.64 -29.45
CA PRO A 124 -0.52 -31.66 -30.12
C PRO A 124 -1.62 -32.18 -29.19
N LYS A 125 -2.87 -32.10 -29.68
CA LYS A 125 -4.05 -32.56 -28.94
C LYS A 125 -3.96 -34.07 -28.76
N LYS A 126 -3.77 -34.54 -27.53
CA LYS A 126 -4.01 -35.96 -27.19
C LYS A 126 -5.47 -36.32 -27.51
N PRO A 127 -5.75 -37.53 -28.06
CA PRO A 127 -7.12 -37.96 -28.32
C PRO A 127 -7.93 -37.96 -27.02
N ALA A 128 -9.10 -37.32 -27.08
CA ALA A 128 -9.97 -37.13 -25.93
C ALA A 128 -10.54 -38.48 -25.46
N CYS A 129 -10.25 -38.88 -24.23
CA CYS A 129 -10.93 -40.01 -23.60
C CYS A 129 -12.46 -39.75 -23.61
N PRO A 130 -13.29 -40.75 -23.95
CA PRO A 130 -14.75 -40.61 -23.97
C PRO A 130 -15.25 -40.36 -22.54
N LYS A 131 -15.63 -39.10 -22.26
CA LYS A 131 -16.25 -38.73 -20.98
C LYS A 131 -17.63 -39.38 -20.91
N LYS A 132 -17.76 -40.45 -20.11
CA LYS A 132 -19.05 -41.03 -19.70
C LYS A 132 -19.98 -39.89 -19.26
N ARG A 133 -21.08 -39.68 -19.99
CA ARG A 133 -22.10 -38.67 -19.70
C ARG A 133 -22.73 -39.05 -18.34
N LYS A 134 -22.47 -38.27 -17.30
CA LYS A 134 -23.16 -38.44 -16.01
C LYS A 134 -24.68 -38.30 -16.26
N PRO A 135 -25.52 -39.18 -15.69
CA PRO A 135 -26.97 -39.07 -15.82
C PRO A 135 -27.41 -37.70 -15.30
N ALA A 136 -28.25 -37.02 -16.09
CA ALA A 136 -28.75 -35.70 -15.77
C ALA A 136 -29.45 -35.75 -14.40
N CYS A 137 -28.79 -35.19 -13.37
CA CYS A 137 -29.39 -35.02 -12.06
C CYS A 137 -30.72 -34.27 -12.25
N ARG A 138 -31.84 -34.94 -11.97
CA ARG A 138 -33.19 -34.33 -11.94
C ARG A 138 -33.09 -32.99 -11.21
N ARG A 139 -33.31 -31.89 -11.94
CA ARG A 139 -33.26 -30.53 -11.38
C ARG A 139 -34.36 -30.43 -10.34
N LYS A 140 -34.02 -30.55 -9.05
CA LYS A 140 -34.97 -30.35 -7.96
C LYS A 140 -35.65 -28.99 -8.15
N PRO A 141 -36.99 -28.91 -8.05
CA PRO A 141 -37.72 -27.67 -8.25
C PRO A 141 -37.21 -26.60 -7.29
N LYS A 142 -36.82 -25.44 -7.82
CA LYS A 142 -36.43 -24.29 -7.01
C LYS A 142 -37.63 -23.93 -6.12
N PRO A 143 -37.46 -23.85 -4.78
CA PRO A 143 -38.56 -23.47 -3.91
C PRO A 143 -39.09 -22.10 -4.36
N ARG A 144 -40.42 -22.01 -4.56
CA ARG A 144 -41.08 -20.78 -4.94
C ARG A 144 -40.68 -19.68 -3.96
N CYS A 145 -40.12 -18.61 -4.51
CA CYS A 145 -39.60 -17.48 -3.77
C CYS A 145 -40.76 -16.71 -3.13
N GLY A 146 -41.29 -17.20 -2.00
CA GLY A 146 -42.08 -16.35 -1.11
C GLY A 146 -41.27 -15.08 -0.83
N LYS A 147 -41.90 -13.91 -0.74
CA LYS A 147 -41.27 -12.60 -0.49
C LYS A 147 -40.48 -12.64 0.83
N ARG A 148 -39.29 -13.23 0.81
CA ARG A 148 -38.42 -13.32 1.98
C ARG A 148 -37.91 -11.90 2.17
N ARG A 149 -38.30 -11.28 3.29
CA ARG A 149 -37.63 -10.09 3.84
C ARG A 149 -36.14 -10.25 3.56
N LYS A 150 -35.50 -9.24 2.94
CA LYS A 150 -34.08 -9.26 2.59
C LYS A 150 -33.28 -9.47 3.87
N LYS A 151 -33.09 -10.72 4.26
CA LYS A 151 -32.31 -11.08 5.43
C LYS A 151 -30.92 -10.56 5.14
N CYS A 152 -30.48 -9.61 5.96
CA CYS A 152 -29.13 -9.08 5.90
C CYS A 152 -28.18 -10.27 5.68
N SER A 153 -27.39 -10.24 4.61
CA SER A 153 -26.59 -11.39 4.18
C SER A 153 -25.81 -11.98 5.36
N LYS A 154 -25.72 -13.31 5.45
CA LYS A 154 -25.06 -13.97 6.58
C LYS A 154 -23.68 -13.34 6.81
N PRO A 155 -23.39 -12.82 8.01
CA PRO A 155 -22.05 -12.32 8.31
C PRO A 155 -21.08 -13.50 8.18
N GLY A 156 -19.91 -13.31 7.54
CA GLY A 156 -18.93 -14.39 7.29
C GLY A 156 -18.33 -14.99 8.58
N PRO A 157 -17.13 -15.56 8.59
CA PRO A 157 -16.46 -15.96 9.84
C PRO A 157 -15.94 -14.76 10.65
N VAL A 158 -15.84 -14.88 11.99
CA VAL A 158 -15.16 -13.90 12.86
C VAL A 158 -13.67 -13.90 12.52
N THR A 159 -13.08 -12.71 12.37
CA THR A 159 -11.68 -12.56 11.95
C THR A 159 -10.80 -12.11 13.13
N ASN A 160 -9.48 -12.20 12.96
CA ASN A 160 -8.50 -11.70 13.93
C ASN A 160 -8.29 -10.17 13.84
N ASN A 161 -9.21 -9.42 13.24
CA ASN A 161 -9.10 -7.97 13.12
C ASN A 161 -10.30 -7.31 13.81
N GLY A 162 -10.04 -6.49 14.83
CA GLY A 162 -11.07 -5.81 15.61
C GLY A 162 -11.97 -4.91 14.76
N TYR A 163 -11.41 -4.16 13.81
CA TYR A 163 -12.18 -3.31 12.90
C TYR A 163 -13.13 -4.14 12.03
N LEU A 164 -12.66 -5.24 11.45
CA LEU A 164 -13.54 -6.11 10.64
C LEU A 164 -14.67 -6.72 11.48
N ASN A 165 -14.41 -7.07 12.74
CA ASN A 165 -15.43 -7.52 13.67
C ASN A 165 -16.47 -6.43 13.96
N PHE A 166 -16.04 -5.17 14.09
CA PHE A 166 -16.94 -4.03 14.19
C PHE A 166 -17.79 -3.84 12.93
N VAL A 167 -17.19 -3.81 11.73
CA VAL A 167 -17.92 -3.67 10.45
C VAL A 167 -19.01 -4.74 10.30
N ARG A 168 -18.77 -5.95 10.82
CA ARG A 168 -19.77 -7.03 10.81
C ARG A 168 -20.96 -6.72 11.71
N THR A 169 -20.74 -6.22 12.92
CA THR A 169 -21.84 -5.77 13.78
C THR A 169 -22.55 -4.54 13.22
N TYR A 170 -21.79 -3.63 12.60
CA TYR A 170 -22.32 -2.43 11.93
C TYR A 170 -23.26 -2.80 10.78
N ARG A 171 -22.87 -3.78 9.95
CA ARG A 171 -23.70 -4.28 8.84
C ARG A 171 -25.00 -4.94 9.30
N ARG A 172 -25.02 -5.59 10.47
CA ARG A 172 -26.26 -6.16 11.03
C ARG A 172 -27.28 -5.06 11.34
N LYS A 173 -26.81 -3.90 11.80
CA LYS A 173 -27.66 -2.74 12.10
C LYS A 173 -28.04 -1.94 10.84
N HIS A 174 -27.21 -1.97 9.79
CA HIS A 174 -27.36 -1.12 8.61
C HIS A 174 -27.40 -1.91 7.28
N CYS A 175 -28.25 -2.94 7.18
CA CYS A 175 -28.20 -3.82 6.02
C CYS A 175 -28.85 -3.29 4.73
N ASN A 176 -29.46 -2.10 4.79
CA ASN A 176 -30.02 -1.40 3.63
C ASN A 176 -28.98 -0.54 2.89
N LEU A 177 -27.78 -0.37 3.45
CA LEU A 177 -26.72 0.42 2.81
C LEU A 177 -26.01 -0.38 1.72
N LYS A 178 -25.62 0.33 0.64
CA LYS A 178 -24.71 -0.22 -0.36
C LYS A 178 -23.37 -0.58 0.31
N PRO A 179 -22.68 -1.65 -0.13
CA PRO A 179 -21.43 -2.07 0.50
C PRO A 179 -20.39 -0.95 0.64
N LYS A 180 -20.24 -0.11 -0.40
CA LYS A 180 -19.31 1.03 -0.38
C LYS A 180 -19.65 2.02 0.74
N ASP A 181 -20.89 2.49 0.80
CA ASP A 181 -21.36 3.46 1.79
C ASP A 181 -21.33 2.89 3.21
N LEU A 182 -21.60 1.59 3.33
CA LEU A 182 -21.52 0.88 4.60
C LEU A 182 -20.09 0.90 5.15
N ILE A 183 -19.10 0.61 4.32
CA ILE A 183 -17.69 0.63 4.73
C ILE A 183 -17.25 2.05 5.10
N MET A 184 -17.61 3.05 4.29
CA MET A 184 -17.28 4.45 4.59
C MET A 184 -17.89 4.92 5.92
N LYS A 185 -19.18 4.65 6.15
CA LYS A 185 -19.85 5.01 7.41
C LYS A 185 -19.31 4.22 8.59
N ALA A 186 -19.00 2.93 8.41
CA ALA A 186 -18.38 2.12 9.45
C ALA A 186 -16.98 2.62 9.83
N ALA A 187 -16.15 3.02 8.87
CA ALA A 187 -14.84 3.61 9.14
C ALA A 187 -14.96 4.87 10.00
N ARG A 188 -15.85 5.80 9.63
CA ARG A 188 -16.12 7.01 10.43
C ARG A 188 -16.62 6.68 11.83
N ALA A 189 -17.57 5.75 11.94
CA ALA A 189 -18.11 5.30 13.22
C ALA A 189 -17.05 4.61 14.10
N TRP A 190 -16.09 3.90 13.50
CA TRP A 190 -14.97 3.29 14.20
C TRP A 190 -14.00 4.33 14.76
N CYS A 191 -13.66 5.36 13.97
CA CYS A 191 -12.80 6.45 14.44
C CYS A 191 -13.42 7.21 15.62
N ARG A 192 -14.74 7.43 15.60
CA ARG A 192 -15.50 8.08 16.69
C ARG A 192 -15.77 7.18 17.90
N LEU A 193 -15.45 5.89 17.81
CA LEU A 193 -15.73 4.94 18.89
C LEU A 193 -14.69 5.12 20.01
N PRO A 194 -15.08 5.25 21.29
CA PRO A 194 -14.13 5.34 22.38
C PRO A 194 -13.33 4.04 22.51
N GLU A 195 -12.10 4.16 23.03
CA GLU A 195 -11.12 3.08 23.07
C GLU A 195 -11.63 1.85 23.84
N ASN A 196 -12.35 2.08 24.93
CA ASN A 196 -12.99 1.03 25.74
C ASN A 196 -13.96 0.16 24.91
N LYS A 197 -14.69 0.76 23.96
CA LYS A 197 -15.60 0.03 23.07
C LYS A 197 -14.86 -0.66 21.94
N LYS A 198 -13.75 -0.10 21.43
CA LYS A 198 -12.87 -0.77 20.46
C LYS A 198 -12.25 -2.02 21.06
N ASP A 199 -11.90 -1.97 22.35
CA ASP A 199 -11.24 -3.07 23.04
C ASP A 199 -12.08 -4.36 23.07
N ARG A 200 -13.40 -4.23 23.20
CA ARG A 200 -14.33 -5.37 23.06
C ARG A 200 -14.13 -6.11 21.74
N TYR A 201 -13.89 -5.40 20.63
CA TYR A 201 -13.68 -6.01 19.32
C TYR A 201 -12.27 -6.58 19.15
N ARG A 202 -11.26 -6.00 19.82
CA ARG A 202 -9.92 -6.58 19.90
C ARG A 202 -9.91 -7.92 20.64
N ARG A 203 -10.57 -8.00 21.80
CA ARG A 203 -10.68 -9.27 22.54
C ARG A 203 -11.38 -10.37 21.72
N MET A 204 -12.40 -10.01 20.93
CA MET A 204 -13.04 -10.95 20.00
C MET A 204 -12.06 -11.50 18.95
N ALA A 205 -11.13 -10.68 18.47
CA ALA A 205 -10.08 -11.10 17.55
C ALA A 205 -9.09 -12.06 18.23
N CYS A 206 -8.63 -11.72 19.43
CA CYS A 206 -7.69 -12.55 20.21
C CYS A 206 -8.24 -13.96 20.52
N LYS A 207 -9.55 -14.09 20.79
CA LYS A 207 -10.16 -15.40 21.05
C LYS A 207 -10.08 -16.36 19.86
N VAL A 208 -10.04 -15.83 18.63
CA VAL A 208 -9.95 -16.66 17.42
C VAL A 208 -8.53 -17.21 17.24
N SER A 209 -7.50 -16.43 17.55
CA SER A 209 -6.10 -16.84 17.36
C SER A 209 -5.66 -17.89 18.39
N THR A 210 -6.08 -17.77 19.64
CA THR A 210 -5.71 -18.72 20.71
C THR A 210 -6.26 -20.12 20.45
N SER A 211 -7.51 -20.24 19.97
CA SER A 211 -8.10 -21.56 19.70
C SER A 211 -7.42 -22.31 18.55
N LYS A 212 -6.95 -21.59 17.52
CA LYS A 212 -6.23 -22.20 16.39
C LYS A 212 -4.81 -22.62 16.77
N ARG A 213 -4.13 -21.81 17.60
CA ARG A 213 -2.79 -22.13 18.08
C ARG A 213 -2.77 -23.38 18.97
N SER A 214 -3.81 -23.58 19.79
CA SER A 214 -3.96 -24.79 20.62
C SER A 214 -4.14 -26.07 19.78
N LYS A 215 -4.88 -26.02 18.67
CA LYS A 215 -5.05 -27.19 17.79
C LYS A 215 -3.78 -27.57 17.06
N HIS A 216 -2.98 -26.59 16.60
CA HIS A 216 -1.74 -26.89 15.90
C HIS A 216 -0.64 -27.43 16.82
N ARG A 217 -0.65 -27.06 18.11
CA ARG A 217 0.34 -27.53 19.08
C ARG A 217 0.18 -29.01 19.45
N ARG A 218 -1.04 -29.57 19.34
CA ARG A 218 -1.30 -31.00 19.64
C ARG A 218 -0.80 -31.96 18.56
N VAL A 219 -0.53 -31.47 17.35
CA VAL A 219 -0.10 -32.33 16.22
C VAL A 219 1.42 -32.61 16.26
N CYS A 220 2.20 -31.87 17.06
CA CYS A 220 3.66 -31.99 17.10
C CYS A 220 4.20 -32.64 18.40
N GLN A 221 3.36 -33.26 19.23
CA GLN A 221 3.79 -33.88 20.50
C GLN A 221 3.69 -35.42 20.49
N GLY A 222 3.73 -36.05 19.32
CA GLY A 222 3.59 -37.50 19.21
C GLY A 222 4.56 -38.11 18.21
N THR A 223 5.82 -38.24 18.63
CA THR A 223 6.79 -39.25 18.17
C THR A 223 7.91 -39.23 19.20
N GLN A 224 7.83 -40.15 20.17
CA GLN A 224 8.99 -40.63 20.92
C GLN A 224 9.61 -41.78 20.13
#